data_AF-A0A964MF17-F1
#
_entry.id   AF-A0A964MF17-F1
#
_cell.length_a   1.000
_cell.length_b   1.000
_cell.length_c   1.000
_cell.angle_alpha   90.00
_cell.angle_beta   90.00
_cell.angle_gamma   90.00
#
_symmetry.space_group_name_H-M   'P 1'
#
loop_
_entity.id
_entity.type
_entity.pdbx_description
1 polymer ?
#
loop_
_entity_poly.entity_id
_entity_poly.type
_entity_poly.pdbx_seq_one_letter_code
_entity_poly.pdbx_strand_id
1 'polypeptide(L)'
;MRDSIRVKRPAGIFPLLAGAGLLVMAFILLAAPVDASPAAAPDASPQNAACLTCHSRPDFERQLPGGEILPLTIDGEHFDASVHSGIDCTDCHTGISGFPHPDLQARTRRDFSLALYTPC
;
A
#
# COMPACT_ATOMS: atom_id res chain seq x y z
N MET A 1 -4.03 -87.61 14.99
CA MET A 1 -2.84 -87.00 15.64
C MET A 1 -2.00 -86.32 14.59
N ARG A 2 -2.09 -84.98 14.51
CA ARG A 2 -1.10 -84.05 13.94
C ARG A 2 -1.62 -82.61 14.07
N ASP A 3 -1.26 -82.07 15.22
CA ASP A 3 -1.00 -80.69 15.64
C ASP A 3 -1.54 -79.51 14.82
N SER A 4 -2.50 -78.83 15.45
CA SER A 4 -2.93 -77.46 15.17
C SER A 4 -1.83 -76.44 15.53
N ILE A 5 -1.10 -75.95 14.52
CA ILE A 5 -0.21 -74.80 14.66
C ILE A 5 -1.06 -73.52 14.69
N ARG A 6 -1.24 -72.97 15.89
CA ARG A 6 -1.89 -71.67 16.13
C ARG A 6 -0.87 -70.55 15.89
N VAL A 7 -0.92 -69.93 14.71
CA VAL A 7 -0.17 -68.70 14.43
C VAL A 7 -0.87 -67.51 15.08
N LYS A 8 -0.19 -66.86 16.04
CA LYS A 8 -0.62 -65.61 16.69
C LYS A 8 -0.41 -64.45 15.72
N ARG A 9 -1.49 -63.82 15.25
CA ARG A 9 -1.43 -62.55 14.49
C ARG A 9 -1.07 -61.41 15.45
N PRO A 10 0.03 -60.66 15.25
CA PRO A 10 0.28 -59.48 16.05
C PRO A 10 -0.68 -58.38 15.61
N ALA A 11 -1.60 -58.04 16.51
CA ALA A 11 -2.33 -56.78 16.45
C ALA A 11 -1.35 -55.68 16.84
N GLY A 12 -1.08 -54.74 15.94
CA GLY A 12 -0.33 -53.56 16.33
C GLY A 12 0.20 -52.72 15.17
N ILE A 13 0.00 -51.41 15.32
CA ILE A 13 0.89 -50.33 14.86
C ILE A 13 0.57 -49.69 13.48
N PHE A 14 -0.45 -50.12 12.74
CA PHE A 14 -0.69 -49.53 11.40
C PHE A 14 -1.36 -48.14 11.29
N PRO A 15 -2.00 -47.48 12.29
CA PRO A 15 -2.61 -46.17 12.04
C PRO A 15 -1.77 -44.96 12.46
N LEU A 16 -0.61 -45.15 13.12
CA LEU A 16 0.17 -44.03 13.70
C LEU A 16 1.09 -43.31 12.72
N LEU A 17 1.39 -43.89 11.55
CA LEU A 17 2.27 -43.27 10.56
C LEU A 17 1.58 -42.25 9.64
N ALA A 18 0.24 -42.28 9.55
CA ALA A 18 -0.52 -41.37 8.68
C ALA A 18 -0.70 -39.95 9.28
N GLY A 19 -0.70 -39.80 10.61
CA GLY A 19 -0.89 -38.51 11.28
C GLY A 19 0.36 -37.63 11.29
N ALA A 20 1.55 -38.24 11.35
CA ALA A 20 2.82 -37.50 11.37
C ALA A 20 3.17 -36.86 10.02
N GLY A 21 2.82 -37.51 8.90
CA GLY A 21 3.07 -36.98 7.55
C GLY A 21 2.27 -35.72 7.23
N LEU A 22 1.02 -35.63 7.70
CA LEU A 22 0.16 -34.47 7.46
C LEU A 22 0.64 -33.22 8.22
N LEU A 23 1.13 -33.41 9.46
CA LEU A 23 1.65 -32.34 10.29
C LEU A 23 3.00 -31.79 9.78
N VAL A 24 3.88 -32.65 9.25
CA VAL A 24 5.17 -32.21 8.66
C VAL A 24 4.95 -31.43 7.36
N MET A 25 3.99 -31.84 6.52
CA MET A 25 3.68 -31.13 5.28
C MET A 25 3.04 -29.75 5.54
N ALA A 26 2.18 -29.63 6.56
CA ALA A 26 1.61 -28.35 6.99
C ALA A 26 2.67 -27.39 7.54
N PHE A 27 3.71 -27.90 8.21
CA PHE A 27 4.82 -27.09 8.72
C PHE A 27 5.72 -26.56 7.60
N ILE A 28 5.90 -27.32 6.51
CA ILE A 28 6.67 -26.90 5.33
C ILE A 28 5.93 -25.81 4.54
N LEU A 29 4.59 -25.88 4.45
CA LEU A 29 3.77 -24.83 3.81
C LEU A 29 3.75 -23.50 4.59
N LEU A 30 3.96 -23.52 5.91
CA LEU A 30 3.99 -22.31 6.74
C LEU A 30 5.37 -21.61 6.76
N ALA A 31 6.42 -22.30 6.32
CA ALA A 31 7.80 -21.79 6.31
C ALA A 31 8.27 -21.29 4.93
N ALA A 32 7.37 -21.21 3.95
CA ALA A 32 7.73 -20.65 2.64
C ALA A 32 8.10 -19.16 2.79
N PRO A 33 9.27 -18.73 2.30
CA PRO A 33 9.59 -17.32 2.27
C PRO A 33 8.60 -16.62 1.35
N VAL A 34 7.87 -15.65 1.90
CA VAL A 34 7.12 -14.69 1.09
C VAL A 34 8.15 -13.86 0.33
N ASP A 35 8.31 -14.14 -0.96
CA ASP A 35 9.04 -13.29 -1.89
C ASP A 35 8.34 -11.92 -1.94
N ALA A 36 8.80 -10.99 -1.11
CA ALA A 36 8.49 -9.58 -1.26
C ALA A 36 9.28 -9.06 -2.46
N SER A 37 8.79 -9.35 -3.67
CA SER A 37 9.25 -8.64 -4.86
C SER A 37 9.04 -7.14 -4.61
N PRO A 38 10.04 -6.28 -4.85
CA PRO A 38 9.78 -4.86 -4.87
C PRO A 38 8.75 -4.61 -5.97
N ALA A 39 7.55 -4.19 -5.57
CA ALA A 39 6.61 -3.62 -6.52
C ALA A 39 7.35 -2.50 -7.24
N ALA A 40 7.40 -2.56 -8.58
CA ALA A 40 7.88 -1.44 -9.37
C ALA A 40 7.14 -0.20 -8.84
N ALA A 41 7.90 0.85 -8.50
CA ALA A 41 7.32 2.12 -8.08
C ALA A 41 6.24 2.49 -9.12
N PRO A 42 5.00 2.77 -8.72
CA PRO A 42 4.00 3.21 -9.66
C PRO A 42 4.56 4.43 -10.36
N ASP A 43 4.71 4.37 -11.68
CA ASP A 43 5.08 5.57 -12.43
C ASP A 43 3.93 6.56 -12.24
N ALA A 44 4.17 7.61 -11.45
CA ALA A 44 3.25 8.74 -11.36
C ALA A 44 2.85 9.12 -12.79
N SER A 45 1.54 9.25 -13.02
CA SER A 45 1.02 9.70 -14.31
C SER A 45 1.89 10.86 -14.83
N PRO A 46 2.29 10.88 -16.13
CA PRO A 46 3.14 11.96 -16.66
C PRO A 46 2.54 13.35 -16.39
N GLN A 47 1.23 13.43 -16.16
CA GLN A 47 0.50 14.62 -15.75
C GLN A 47 0.87 15.07 -14.32
N ASN A 48 1.01 14.14 -13.37
CA ASN A 48 1.33 14.41 -11.97
C ASN A 48 2.82 14.75 -11.75
N ALA A 49 3.73 14.22 -12.57
CA ALA A 49 5.16 14.48 -12.46
C ALA A 49 5.52 15.97 -12.52
N ALA A 50 4.79 16.76 -13.32
CA ALA A 50 4.97 18.20 -13.40
C ALA A 50 4.62 18.91 -12.08
N CYS A 51 3.53 18.49 -11.41
CA CYS A 51 3.12 19.02 -10.11
C CYS A 51 4.16 18.68 -9.04
N LEU A 52 4.63 17.44 -9.02
CA LEU A 52 5.60 16.93 -8.04
C LEU A 52 6.99 17.55 -8.18
N THR A 53 7.32 18.22 -9.28
CA THR A 53 8.60 18.95 -9.42
C THR A 53 8.78 20.01 -8.33
N CYS A 54 7.71 20.67 -7.92
CA CYS A 54 7.72 21.63 -6.81
C CYS A 54 7.13 21.02 -5.54
N HIS A 55 6.05 20.24 -5.67
CA HIS A 55 5.32 19.73 -4.52
C HIS A 55 5.99 18.55 -3.82
N SER A 56 6.98 17.85 -4.40
CA SER A 56 7.72 16.80 -3.67
C SER A 56 8.88 17.35 -2.82
N ARG A 57 9.17 18.65 -2.91
CA ARG A 57 10.31 19.25 -2.21
C ARG A 57 10.10 19.24 -0.70
N PRO A 58 11.12 18.86 0.09
CA PRO A 58 11.06 18.98 1.54
C PRO A 58 10.89 20.44 1.94
N ASP A 59 10.15 20.66 3.03
CA ASP A 59 9.88 21.97 3.63
C ASP A 59 9.31 23.00 2.64
N PHE A 60 8.55 22.54 1.64
CA PHE A 60 7.89 23.43 0.72
C PHE A 60 6.61 23.95 1.36
N GLU A 61 6.62 25.23 1.69
CA GLU A 61 5.56 25.87 2.44
C GLU A 61 5.35 27.32 1.99
N ARG A 62 4.20 27.88 2.39
CA ARG A 62 3.87 29.29 2.18
C ARG A 62 3.31 29.88 3.46
N GLN A 63 3.80 31.05 3.85
CA GLN A 63 3.13 31.86 4.87
C GLN A 63 1.91 32.55 4.25
N LEU A 64 0.73 32.29 4.83
CA LEU A 64 -0.51 32.93 4.42
C LEU A 64 -0.62 34.35 5.02
N PRO A 65 -1.43 35.24 4.41
CA PRO A 65 -1.67 36.59 4.94
C PRO A 65 -2.15 36.63 6.40
N GLY A 66 -2.81 35.57 6.87
CA GLY A 66 -3.22 35.40 8.27
C GLY A 66 -2.09 35.03 9.24
N GLY A 67 -0.86 34.84 8.77
CA GLY A 67 0.31 34.46 9.55
C GLY A 67 0.50 32.95 9.74
N GLU A 68 -0.48 32.14 9.32
CA GLU A 68 -0.37 30.68 9.35
C GLU A 68 0.59 30.15 8.27
N ILE A 69 1.30 29.08 8.59
CA ILE A 69 2.13 28.34 7.62
C ILE A 69 1.26 27.27 6.95
N LEU A 70 1.25 27.27 5.62
CA LEU A 70 0.61 26.25 4.80
C LEU A 70 1.69 25.34 4.22
N PRO A 71 1.80 24.07 4.67
CA PRO A 71 2.64 23.09 4.02
C PRO A 71 2.07 22.71 2.66
N LEU A 72 2.95 22.61 1.66
CA LEU A 72 2.64 22.30 0.27
C LEU A 72 3.36 21.03 -0.20
N THR A 73 4.25 20.47 0.61
CA THR A 73 4.94 19.21 0.33
C THR A 73 3.96 18.03 0.27
N ILE A 74 4.12 17.20 -0.76
CA ILE A 74 3.45 15.93 -0.99
C ILE A 74 4.53 14.87 -1.14
N ASP A 75 4.44 13.83 -0.34
CA ASP A 75 5.27 12.65 -0.50
C ASP A 75 4.75 11.82 -1.69
N GLY A 76 5.53 11.76 -2.76
CA GLY A 76 5.14 11.07 -4.00
C GLY A 76 4.95 9.57 -3.78
N GLU A 77 5.84 8.93 -3.02
CA GLU A 77 5.76 7.48 -2.74
C GLU A 77 4.50 7.14 -1.94
N HIS A 78 4.15 7.98 -0.96
CA HIS A 78 2.94 7.83 -0.17
C HIS A 78 1.67 8.08 -1.00
N PHE A 79 1.70 9.07 -1.91
CA PHE A 79 0.60 9.31 -2.84
C PHE A 79 0.38 8.11 -3.76
N ASP A 80 1.45 7.57 -4.34
CA ASP A 80 1.42 6.42 -5.25
C ASP A 80 1.02 5.12 -4.54
N ALA A 81 1.29 5.00 -3.25
CA ALA A 81 0.81 3.90 -2.41
C ALA A 81 -0.65 4.08 -1.92
N SER A 82 -1.26 5.24 -2.14
CA SER A 82 -2.61 5.55 -1.67
C SER A 82 -3.70 5.05 -2.63
N VAL A 83 -4.96 5.14 -2.18
CA VAL A 83 -6.13 4.87 -3.03
C VAL A 83 -6.31 5.87 -4.18
N HIS A 84 -5.52 6.96 -4.19
CA HIS A 84 -5.59 8.03 -5.20
C HIS A 84 -4.49 7.95 -6.26
N SER A 85 -3.65 6.92 -6.26
CA SER A 85 -2.48 6.82 -7.16
C SER A 85 -2.80 6.87 -8.66
N GLY A 86 -4.00 6.43 -9.05
CA GLY A 86 -4.49 6.50 -10.42
C GLY A 86 -5.27 7.77 -10.77
N ILE A 87 -5.30 8.77 -9.89
CA ILE A 87 -6.03 10.03 -10.07
C ILE A 87 -5.02 11.13 -10.40
N ASP A 88 -5.31 11.94 -11.43
CA ASP A 88 -4.46 13.09 -11.73
C ASP A 88 -4.74 14.21 -10.73
N CYS A 89 -3.71 14.97 -10.33
CA CYS A 89 -3.87 16.08 -9.39
C CYS A 89 -4.97 17.05 -9.82
N THR A 90 -5.10 17.27 -11.13
CA THR A 90 -6.07 18.19 -11.74
C THR A 90 -7.51 17.67 -11.75
N ASP A 91 -7.73 16.37 -11.53
CA ASP A 91 -9.08 15.79 -11.43
C ASP A 91 -9.81 16.33 -10.19
N CYS A 92 -9.07 16.55 -9.09
CA CYS A 92 -9.59 17.22 -7.90
C CYS A 92 -9.20 18.70 -7.84
N HIS A 93 -7.97 19.08 -8.20
CA HIS A 93 -7.54 20.48 -8.25
C HIS A 93 -7.96 21.14 -9.56
N THR A 94 -9.26 21.14 -9.84
CA THR A 94 -9.85 21.57 -11.13
C THR A 94 -9.60 23.05 -11.48
N GLY A 95 -9.22 23.88 -10.51
CA GLY A 95 -8.79 25.27 -10.73
C GLY A 95 -7.34 25.41 -11.23
N ILE A 96 -6.62 24.31 -11.40
CA ILE A 96 -5.20 24.25 -11.80
C ILE A 96 -5.09 23.33 -13.01
N SER A 97 -4.53 23.82 -14.12
CA SER A 97 -4.35 23.03 -15.35
C SER A 97 -2.88 22.80 -15.74
N GLY A 98 -1.94 23.25 -14.92
CA GLY A 98 -0.50 23.17 -15.18
C GLY A 98 0.24 24.44 -14.79
N PHE A 99 1.55 24.48 -15.04
CA PHE A 99 2.40 25.63 -14.71
C PHE A 99 2.62 26.54 -15.95
N PRO A 100 2.60 27.88 -15.81
CA PRO A 100 2.33 28.65 -14.59
C PRO A 100 0.86 28.54 -14.15
N HIS A 101 0.62 28.14 -12.90
CA HIS A 101 -0.73 28.04 -12.36
C HIS A 101 -1.12 29.32 -11.62
N PRO A 102 -2.43 29.63 -11.53
CA PRO A 102 -2.92 30.77 -10.75
C PRO A 102 -2.52 30.67 -9.28
N ASP A 103 -2.37 31.84 -8.66
CA ASP A 103 -2.05 31.94 -7.24
C ASP A 103 -3.33 31.85 -6.40
N LEU A 104 -3.38 30.91 -5.46
CA LEU A 104 -4.51 30.76 -4.54
C LEU A 104 -4.61 31.94 -3.58
N GLN A 105 -5.79 32.55 -3.50
CA GLN A 105 -6.09 33.74 -2.70
C GLN A 105 -6.68 33.38 -1.32
N ALA A 106 -6.05 32.43 -0.62
CA ALA A 106 -6.46 32.04 0.72
C ALA A 106 -5.78 32.91 1.79
N ARG A 107 -6.53 33.39 2.79
CA ARG A 107 -5.96 34.19 3.90
C ARG A 107 -5.56 33.31 5.08
N THR A 108 -6.33 32.27 5.34
CA THR A 108 -6.13 31.29 6.44
C THR A 108 -6.12 29.87 5.89
N ARG A 109 -5.68 28.90 6.69
CA ARG A 109 -5.75 27.48 6.27
C ARG A 109 -7.19 27.01 6.09
N ARG A 110 -8.11 27.55 6.90
CA ARG A 110 -9.54 27.28 6.75
C ARG A 110 -10.06 27.77 5.40
N ASP A 111 -9.69 28.99 4.99
CA ASP A 111 -10.10 29.52 3.68
C ASP A 111 -9.54 28.68 2.54
N PHE A 112 -8.29 28.21 2.66
CA PHE A 112 -7.67 27.30 1.70
C PHE A 112 -8.45 25.98 1.59
N SER A 113 -8.77 25.34 2.72
CA SER A 113 -9.55 24.09 2.72
C SER A 113 -10.94 24.29 2.14
N LEU A 114 -11.61 25.41 2.41
CA LEU A 114 -12.92 25.72 1.84
C LEU A 114 -12.86 25.97 0.33
N ALA A 115 -11.82 26.62 -0.16
CA ALA A 115 -11.62 26.87 -1.59
C ALA A 115 -11.39 25.57 -2.40
N LEU A 116 -10.87 24.53 -1.75
CA LEU A 116 -10.58 23.22 -2.36
C LEU A 116 -11.54 22.12 -1.88
N TYR A 117 -12.64 22.47 -1.19
CA TYR A 117 -13.57 21.51 -0.59
C TYR A 117 -14.50 20.84 -1.59
N THR A 118 -14.85 21.54 -2.68
CA THR A 118 -15.89 21.10 -3.62
C THR A 118 -15.54 20.04 -4.68
N PRO A 119 -14.29 19.53 -4.84
CA PRO A 119 -14.02 18.56 -5.89
C PRO A 119 -14.31 17.09 -5.54
N CYS A 120 -14.84 16.77 -4.35
CA CYS A 120 -15.20 15.40 -3.97
C CYS A 120 -16.58 15.32 -3.29
#